data_AF-A0A1G2RDQ5-F1
#
_entry.id   AF-A0A1G2RDQ5-F1
#
_cell.length_a   1.000
_cell.length_b   1.000
_cell.length_c   1.000
_cell.angle_alpha   90.00
_cell.angle_beta   90.00
_cell.angle_gamma   90.00
#
_symmetry.space_group_name_H-M   'P 1'
#
loop_
_entity.id
_entity.type
_entity.pdbx_description
1 polymer ?
#
loop_
_entity_poly.entity_id
_entity_poly.type
_entity_poly.pdbx_seq_one_letter_code
_entity_poly.pdbx_strand_id
1 'polypeptide(L)'
;MPTYTGAAPGFIQKRHDYLKAFFLGIFLGNIGVGCPHPATPVILTRIAASGDIFYGWLLFLVHAAGRILPLFLLALLGVLGVNALSWLVARKEKVERATGWGMVFVAGFILVLGLFTHDWWVASGQHSLLEELTQEETVTNLFAEQIGQGEAHEHRTQELEGKTGLFGLPLSLGNWVLVLLWLIPLWWYYLKNRKATVQNPQQTNGGTGETAKNK
;
A
#
# COMPACT_ATOMS: atom_id res chain seq x y z
N MET A 1 -27.19 -8.62 -24.97
CA MET A 1 -25.79 -8.28 -25.30
C MET A 1 -25.21 -9.46 -26.06
N PRO A 2 -24.61 -9.29 -27.24
CA PRO A 2 -24.01 -10.42 -27.95
C PRO A 2 -22.71 -10.82 -27.24
N THR A 3 -22.69 -12.02 -26.69
CA THR A 3 -21.51 -12.68 -26.13
C THR A 3 -20.63 -13.13 -27.29
N TYR A 4 -19.38 -12.67 -27.33
CA TYR A 4 -18.36 -13.20 -28.24
C TYR A 4 -17.97 -14.62 -27.79
N THR A 5 -18.79 -15.59 -28.21
CA THR A 5 -18.60 -17.02 -27.96
C THR A 5 -17.79 -17.68 -29.08
N GLY A 6 -16.74 -16.99 -29.56
CA GLY A 6 -15.80 -17.53 -30.54
C GLY A 6 -14.51 -17.93 -29.84
N ALA A 7 -14.15 -19.21 -29.89
CA ALA A 7 -12.83 -19.66 -29.42
C ALA A 7 -11.74 -18.86 -30.13
N ALA A 8 -10.75 -18.36 -29.36
CA ALA A 8 -9.64 -17.60 -29.91
C ALA A 8 -8.96 -18.38 -31.07
N PRO A 9 -8.54 -17.72 -32.16
CA PRO A 9 -8.00 -18.36 -33.36
C PRO A 9 -6.93 -19.42 -33.01
N GLY A 10 -6.99 -20.59 -33.66
CA GLY A 10 -6.17 -21.76 -33.31
C GLY A 10 -4.65 -21.54 -33.31
N PHE A 11 -4.17 -20.50 -33.98
CA PHE A 11 -2.78 -20.05 -33.93
C PHE A 11 -2.35 -19.53 -32.53
N ILE A 12 -3.28 -18.91 -31.79
CA ILE A 12 -3.05 -18.46 -30.41
C ILE A 12 -3.10 -19.66 -29.47
N GLN A 13 -4.09 -20.55 -29.60
CA GLN A 13 -4.21 -21.73 -28.74
C GLN A 13 -2.97 -22.65 -28.81
N LYS A 14 -2.39 -22.83 -30.00
CA LYS A 14 -1.23 -23.72 -30.25
C LYS A 14 0.14 -23.19 -29.81
N ARG A 15 0.25 -21.93 -29.33
CA ARG A 15 1.53 -21.42 -28.81
C ARG A 15 1.78 -21.89 -27.38
N HIS A 16 3.02 -22.23 -27.05
CA HIS A 16 3.46 -22.59 -25.69
C HIS A 16 2.95 -21.57 -24.66
N ASP A 17 2.38 -22.08 -23.56
CA ASP A 17 1.72 -21.24 -22.55
C ASP A 17 2.65 -20.22 -21.88
N TYR A 18 3.96 -20.48 -21.87
CA TYR A 18 4.98 -19.54 -21.38
C TYR A 18 5.05 -18.25 -22.18
N LEU A 19 4.91 -18.33 -23.51
CA LEU A 19 4.98 -17.14 -24.37
C LEU A 19 3.74 -16.25 -24.17
N LYS A 20 2.57 -16.88 -24.00
CA LYS A 20 1.34 -16.17 -23.67
C LYS A 20 1.42 -15.52 -22.29
N ALA A 21 1.90 -16.26 -21.29
CA ALA A 21 2.09 -15.74 -19.94
C ALA A 21 3.11 -14.60 -19.90
N PHE A 22 4.18 -14.68 -20.70
CA PHE A 22 5.17 -13.62 -20.85
C PHE A 22 4.58 -12.35 -21.47
N PHE A 23 3.88 -12.45 -22.61
CA PHE A 23 3.25 -11.29 -23.24
C PHE A 23 2.11 -10.71 -22.40
N LEU A 24 1.34 -11.57 -21.71
CA LEU A 24 0.35 -11.14 -20.74
C LEU A 24 1.01 -10.39 -19.57
N GLY A 25 2.15 -10.87 -19.08
CA GLY A 25 2.95 -10.22 -18.04
C GLY A 25 3.49 -8.86 -18.48
N ILE A 26 4.03 -8.75 -19.69
CA ILE A 26 4.48 -7.46 -20.27
C ILE A 26 3.30 -6.49 -20.41
N PHE A 27 2.14 -6.99 -20.84
CA PHE A 27 0.96 -6.16 -21.03
C PHE A 27 0.39 -5.68 -19.69
N LEU A 28 0.14 -6.58 -18.72
CA LEU A 28 -0.35 -6.24 -17.39
C LEU A 28 0.67 -5.42 -16.58
N GLY A 29 1.96 -5.68 -16.77
CA GLY A 29 3.04 -4.93 -16.12
C GLY A 29 3.07 -3.45 -16.54
N ASN A 30 2.77 -3.17 -17.81
CA ASN A 30 2.71 -1.80 -18.34
C ASN A 30 1.39 -1.06 -18.04
N ILE A 31 0.30 -1.76 -17.73
CA ILE A 31 -0.97 -1.13 -17.28
C ILE A 31 -0.79 -0.39 -15.95
N GLY A 32 0.29 -0.64 -15.21
CA GLY A 32 0.67 0.08 -14.00
C GLY A 32 1.03 1.56 -14.18
N VAL A 33 1.16 2.06 -15.43
CA VAL A 33 1.42 3.49 -15.72
C VAL A 33 0.16 4.36 -15.54
N GLY A 34 -1.04 3.76 -15.56
CA GLY A 34 -2.32 4.47 -15.46
C GLY A 34 -3.14 4.21 -14.19
N CYS A 35 -2.85 3.15 -13.44
CA CYS A 35 -3.49 2.94 -12.14
C CYS A 35 -2.88 3.91 -11.12
N PRO A 36 -3.68 4.70 -10.38
CA PRO A 36 -3.19 5.64 -9.36
C PRO A 36 -2.61 4.83 -8.19
N HIS A 37 -1.38 4.36 -8.38
CA HIS A 37 -0.62 3.70 -7.34
C HIS A 37 0.26 4.76 -6.67
N PRO A 38 0.05 5.07 -5.38
CA PRO A 38 0.67 6.21 -4.73
C PRO A 38 2.21 6.19 -4.73
N ALA A 39 2.85 5.01 -4.81
CA ALA A 39 4.30 4.93 -4.87
C ALA A 39 4.91 5.30 -6.23
N THR A 40 4.19 5.14 -7.36
CA THR A 40 4.77 5.37 -8.69
C THR A 40 5.15 6.84 -8.91
N PRO A 41 4.29 7.83 -8.59
CA PRO A 41 4.67 9.24 -8.67
C PRO A 41 5.87 9.58 -7.79
N VAL A 42 5.93 9.05 -6.56
CA VAL A 42 7.02 9.32 -5.62
C VAL A 42 8.35 8.77 -6.14
N ILE A 43 8.36 7.54 -6.65
CA ILE A 43 9.56 6.94 -7.26
C ILE A 43 10.03 7.79 -8.45
N LEU A 44 9.13 8.16 -9.36
CA LEU A 44 9.49 8.99 -10.52
C LEU A 44 10.04 10.36 -10.11
N THR A 45 9.44 11.02 -9.12
CA THR A 45 9.97 12.29 -8.60
C THR A 45 11.35 12.13 -7.96
N ARG A 46 11.60 11.01 -7.28
CA ARG A 46 12.88 10.75 -6.64
C ARG A 46 13.99 10.46 -7.65
N ILE A 47 13.66 9.74 -8.73
CA ILE A 47 14.58 9.49 -9.85
C ILE A 47 14.90 10.79 -10.59
N ALA A 48 13.88 11.61 -10.85
CA ALA A 48 14.07 12.92 -11.46
C ALA A 48 14.95 13.83 -10.60
N ALA A 49 14.78 13.79 -9.27
CA ALA A 49 15.59 14.57 -8.34
C ALA A 49 17.02 14.04 -8.18
N SER A 50 17.25 12.72 -8.24
CA SER A 50 18.59 12.13 -8.09
C SER A 50 19.44 12.25 -9.36
N GLY A 51 18.82 12.27 -10.55
CA GLY A 51 19.52 12.28 -11.83
C GLY A 51 20.31 10.99 -12.15
N ASP A 52 20.17 9.96 -11.31
CA ASP A 52 20.90 8.69 -11.42
C ASP A 52 19.99 7.58 -11.98
N ILE A 53 20.35 7.12 -13.18
CA ILE A 53 19.64 6.05 -13.91
C ILE A 53 19.73 4.72 -13.18
N PHE A 54 20.88 4.37 -12.61
CA PHE A 54 21.08 3.12 -11.90
C PHE A 54 20.28 3.08 -10.59
N TYR A 55 20.30 4.19 -9.84
CA TYR A 55 19.48 4.35 -8.65
C TYR A 55 17.98 4.21 -8.98
N GLY A 56 17.53 4.84 -10.07
CA GLY A 56 16.14 4.72 -10.51
C GLY A 56 15.75 3.33 -10.99
N TRP A 57 16.64 2.63 -11.68
CA TRP A 57 16.44 1.24 -12.05
C TRP A 57 16.31 0.34 -10.82
N LEU A 58 17.17 0.53 -9.81
CA LEU A 58 17.14 -0.24 -8.57
C LEU A 58 15.87 0.02 -7.75
N LEU A 59 15.41 1.27 -7.68
CA LEU A 59 14.13 1.62 -7.06
C LEU A 59 12.95 0.90 -7.72
N PHE A 60 12.88 0.88 -9.06
CA PHE A 60 11.84 0.16 -9.79
C PHE A 60 11.95 -1.35 -9.64
N LEU A 61 13.16 -1.90 -9.55
CA LEU A 61 13.39 -3.32 -9.31
C LEU A 61 12.84 -3.74 -7.94
N VAL A 62 13.19 -3.02 -6.88
CA VAL A 62 12.69 -3.28 -5.52
C VAL A 62 11.17 -3.16 -5.47
N HIS A 63 10.62 -2.13 -6.11
CA HIS A 63 9.17 -1.94 -6.22
C HIS A 63 8.47 -3.10 -6.93
N ALA A 64 9.02 -3.58 -8.05
CA ALA A 64 8.50 -4.73 -8.78
C ALA A 64 8.58 -6.02 -7.95
N ALA A 65 9.70 -6.25 -7.26
CA ALA A 65 9.88 -7.39 -6.37
C ALA A 65 8.82 -7.41 -5.25
N GLY A 66 8.56 -6.25 -4.62
CA GLY A 66 7.52 -6.10 -3.61
C GLY A 66 6.11 -6.44 -4.11
N ARG A 67 5.80 -6.16 -5.37
CA ARG A 67 4.50 -6.51 -5.99
C ARG A 67 4.38 -7.98 -6.39
N ILE A 68 5.50 -8.62 -6.72
CA ILE A 68 5.51 -10.04 -7.10
C ILE A 68 5.40 -10.92 -5.86
N LEU A 69 5.90 -10.47 -4.71
CA LEU A 69 5.95 -11.24 -3.47
C LEU A 69 4.58 -11.84 -3.06
N PRO A 70 3.44 -11.12 -3.08
CA PRO A 70 2.14 -11.71 -2.73
C PRO A 70 1.69 -12.79 -3.72
N LEU A 71 1.96 -12.61 -5.02
CA LEU A 71 1.63 -13.62 -6.03
C LEU A 71 2.50 -14.87 -5.87
N PHE A 72 3.79 -14.67 -5.58
CA PHE A 72 4.71 -15.76 -5.29
C PHE A 72 4.29 -16.53 -4.04
N LEU A 73 3.89 -15.83 -2.98
CA LEU A 73 3.36 -16.45 -1.77
C LEU A 73 2.09 -17.27 -2.05
N LEU A 74 1.14 -16.73 -2.82
CA LEU A 74 -0.06 -17.48 -3.22
C LEU A 74 0.27 -18.71 -4.06
N ALA A 75 1.27 -18.62 -4.94
CA ALA A 75 1.76 -19.77 -5.71
C ALA A 75 2.35 -20.85 -4.79
N LEU A 76 3.18 -20.47 -3.81
CA LEU A 76 3.72 -21.41 -2.81
C LEU A 76 2.61 -22.07 -1.98
N LEU A 77 1.64 -21.30 -1.51
CA LEU A 77 0.47 -21.84 -0.79
C LEU A 77 -0.32 -22.83 -1.65
N GLY A 78 -0.47 -22.52 -2.95
CA GLY A 78 -1.10 -23.42 -3.92
C GLY A 78 -0.34 -24.73 -4.08
N VAL A 79 1.00 -24.69 -4.18
CA VAL A 79 1.86 -25.89 -4.23
C VAL A 79 1.76 -26.71 -2.94
N LEU A 80 1.61 -26.06 -1.79
CA LEU A 80 1.38 -26.71 -0.49
C LEU A 80 -0.05 -27.26 -0.31
N GLY A 81 -0.90 -27.16 -1.34
CA GLY A 81 -2.28 -27.67 -1.32
C GLY A 81 -3.28 -26.77 -0.61
N VAL A 82 -2.90 -25.55 -0.22
CA VAL A 82 -3.79 -24.59 0.42
C VAL A 82 -4.63 -23.87 -0.65
N ASN A 83 -5.95 -23.96 -0.56
CA ASN A 83 -6.87 -23.24 -1.44
C ASN A 83 -7.02 -21.76 -1.02
N ALA A 84 -5.91 -21.02 -1.10
CA ALA A 84 -5.85 -19.60 -0.75
C ALA A 84 -6.73 -18.73 -1.66
N LEU A 85 -6.88 -19.14 -2.93
CA LEU A 85 -7.67 -18.40 -3.91
C LEU A 85 -9.17 -18.43 -3.58
N SER A 86 -9.73 -19.61 -3.24
CA SER A 86 -11.12 -19.71 -2.82
C SER A 86 -11.40 -18.92 -1.54
N TRP A 87 -10.48 -18.97 -0.56
CA TRP A 87 -10.58 -18.17 0.66
C TRP A 87 -10.60 -16.67 0.39
N LEU A 88 -9.73 -16.21 -0.52
CA LEU A 88 -9.60 -14.80 -0.92
C LEU A 88 -10.86 -14.32 -1.64
N VAL A 89 -11.34 -15.08 -2.62
CA VAL A 89 -12.57 -14.77 -3.37
C VAL A 89 -13.78 -14.72 -2.44
N ALA A 90 -13.90 -15.65 -1.48
CA ALA A 90 -14.98 -15.68 -0.51
C ALA A 90 -15.01 -14.44 0.42
N ARG A 91 -13.88 -13.75 0.56
CA ARG A 91 -13.73 -12.56 1.43
C ARG A 91 -13.40 -11.29 0.65
N LYS A 92 -13.58 -11.28 -0.68
CA LYS A 92 -13.17 -10.17 -1.55
C LYS A 92 -13.61 -8.81 -1.02
N GLU A 93 -14.87 -8.69 -0.59
CA GLU A 93 -15.45 -7.42 -0.14
C GLU A 93 -14.81 -6.94 1.16
N LYS A 94 -14.52 -7.87 2.09
CA LYS A 94 -13.82 -7.54 3.33
C LYS A 94 -12.38 -7.11 3.06
N VAL A 95 -11.71 -7.79 2.13
CA VAL A 95 -10.33 -7.46 1.74
C VAL A 95 -10.28 -6.12 1.02
N GLU A 96 -11.13 -5.88 0.03
CA GLU A 96 -11.25 -4.59 -0.70
C GLU A 96 -11.55 -3.43 0.25
N ARG A 97 -12.43 -3.66 1.23
CA ARG A 97 -12.73 -2.64 2.24
C ARG A 97 -11.54 -2.40 3.18
N ALA A 98 -10.86 -3.46 3.62
CA ALA A 98 -9.67 -3.34 4.47
C ALA A 98 -8.52 -2.64 3.74
N THR A 99 -8.27 -2.97 2.48
CA THR A 99 -7.26 -2.29 1.65
C THR A 99 -7.65 -0.85 1.36
N GLY A 100 -8.94 -0.59 1.11
CA GLY A 100 -9.48 0.76 0.96
C GLY A 100 -9.22 1.64 2.19
N TRP A 101 -9.54 1.13 3.39
CA TRP A 101 -9.22 1.83 4.63
C TRP A 101 -7.71 2.00 4.83
N GLY A 102 -6.93 0.95 4.56
CA GLY A 102 -5.46 1.03 4.61
C GLY A 102 -4.90 2.14 3.72
N MET A 103 -5.42 2.30 2.50
CA MET A 103 -5.03 3.38 1.59
C MET A 103 -5.37 4.77 2.15
N VAL A 104 -6.52 4.94 2.81
CA VAL A 104 -6.88 6.22 3.46
C VAL A 104 -5.89 6.56 4.58
N PHE A 105 -5.53 5.58 5.41
CA PHE A 105 -4.56 5.78 6.48
C PHE A 105 -3.18 6.17 5.94
N VAL A 106 -2.66 5.38 4.99
CA VAL A 106 -1.34 5.60 4.37
C VAL A 106 -1.31 6.92 3.61
N ALA A 107 -2.36 7.26 2.85
CA ALA A 107 -2.44 8.53 2.13
C ALA A 107 -2.45 9.72 3.09
N GLY A 108 -3.21 9.63 4.20
CA GLY A 108 -3.21 10.66 5.24
C GLY A 108 -1.82 10.86 5.85
N PHE A 109 -1.12 9.77 6.14
CA PHE A 109 0.25 9.82 6.66
C PHE A 109 1.23 10.45 5.66
N ILE A 110 1.26 9.98 4.42
CA ILE A 110 2.16 10.51 3.38
C ILE A 110 1.89 12.00 3.12
N LEU A 111 0.63 12.41 3.12
CA LEU A 111 0.26 13.82 2.96
C LEU A 111 0.80 14.67 4.10
N VAL A 112 0.67 14.23 5.35
CA VAL A 112 1.21 14.94 6.52
C VAL A 112 2.74 14.95 6.47
N LEU A 113 3.37 13.83 6.11
CA LEU A 113 4.82 13.76 5.93
C LEU A 113 5.31 14.72 4.84
N GLY A 114 4.55 14.89 3.75
CA GLY A 114 4.85 15.87 2.70
C GLY A 114 4.66 17.32 3.14
N LEU A 115 3.62 17.62 3.94
CA LEU A 115 3.33 18.97 4.41
C LEU A 115 4.18 19.42 5.60
N PHE A 116 4.52 18.51 6.51
CA PHE A 116 5.22 18.81 7.76
C PHE A 116 6.64 18.24 7.82
N THR A 117 7.11 17.68 6.69
CA THR A 117 8.42 17.02 6.50
C THR A 117 8.64 15.82 7.42
N HIS A 118 9.80 15.18 7.26
CA HIS A 118 10.27 14.15 8.18
C HIS A 118 10.49 14.71 9.60
N ASP A 119 10.75 16.01 9.74
CA ASP A 119 11.06 16.63 11.03
C ASP A 119 9.87 16.60 11.99
N TRP A 120 8.63 16.71 11.48
CA TRP A 120 7.45 16.50 12.32
C TRP A 120 7.39 15.08 12.89
N TRP A 121 7.72 14.08 12.08
CA TRP A 121 7.67 12.69 12.48
C TRP A 121 8.67 12.40 13.62
N VAL A 122 9.89 12.96 13.50
CA VAL A 122 10.91 12.93 14.56
C VAL A 122 10.44 13.73 15.79
N ALA A 123 9.98 14.96 15.60
CA ALA A 123 9.49 15.83 16.69
C ALA A 123 8.31 15.24 17.46
N SER A 124 7.50 14.39 16.81
CA SER A 124 6.38 13.70 17.46
C SER A 124 6.81 12.59 18.43
N GLY A 125 8.09 12.19 18.40
CA GLY A 125 8.63 11.05 19.16
C GLY A 125 8.25 9.68 18.60
N GLN A 126 7.34 9.62 17.62
CA GLN A 126 6.91 8.35 17.02
C GLN A 126 8.03 7.68 16.21
N HIS A 127 8.90 8.48 15.56
CA HIS A 127 10.09 7.95 14.89
C HIS A 127 11.02 7.24 15.88
N SER A 128 11.43 7.92 16.94
CA SER A 128 12.37 7.40 17.92
C SER A 128 11.85 6.14 18.63
N LEU A 129 10.54 6.07 18.88
CA LEU A 129 9.92 4.86 19.44
C LEU A 129 9.97 3.67 18.47
N LEU A 130 9.74 3.89 17.18
CA LEU A 130 9.83 2.81 16.19
C LEU A 130 11.28 2.38 15.99
N GLU A 131 12.21 3.33 15.95
CA GLU A 131 13.64 3.11 15.82
C GLU A 131 14.20 2.27 16.97
N GLU A 132 13.81 2.57 18.22
CA GLU A 132 14.17 1.76 19.39
C GLU A 132 13.67 0.30 19.26
N LEU A 133 12.47 0.12 18.71
CA LEU A 133 11.87 -1.20 18.52
C LEU A 133 12.48 -1.98 17.35
N THR A 134 12.76 -1.32 16.23
CA THR A 134 13.28 -1.95 15.00
C THR A 134 14.80 -2.04 14.98
N GLN A 135 15.48 -1.32 15.87
CA GLN A 135 16.93 -1.14 15.88
C GLN A 135 17.47 -0.65 14.53
N GLU A 136 16.68 0.17 13.82
CA GLU A 136 17.01 0.60 12.46
C GLU A 136 18.40 1.22 12.39
N GLU A 137 18.67 2.23 13.23
CA GLU A 137 19.93 2.96 13.30
C GLU A 137 21.14 2.02 13.38
N THR A 138 21.06 1.02 14.27
CA THR A 138 22.14 0.05 14.47
C THR A 138 22.36 -0.80 13.23
N VAL A 139 21.29 -1.27 12.61
CA VAL A 139 21.36 -2.12 11.41
C VAL A 139 21.87 -1.32 10.21
N THR A 140 21.36 -0.11 9.98
CA THR A 140 21.78 0.75 8.88
C THR A 140 23.23 1.18 9.03
N ASN A 141 23.67 1.57 10.22
CA ASN A 141 25.05 1.98 10.45
C ASN A 141 26.03 0.80 10.34
N LEU A 142 25.62 -0.42 10.75
CA LEU A 142 26.43 -1.63 10.53
C LEU A 142 26.64 -1.92 9.04
N PHE A 143 25.59 -1.82 8.22
CA PHE A 143 25.72 -1.99 6.77
C PHE A 143 26.51 -0.85 6.12
N ALA A 144 26.31 0.39 6.58
CA ALA A 144 27.02 1.56 6.07
C ALA A 144 28.52 1.51 6.36
N GLU A 145 28.90 1.06 7.56
CA GLU A 145 30.29 0.79 7.93
C GLU A 145 30.89 -0.30 7.03
N GLN A 146 30.15 -1.38 6.78
CA GLN A 146 30.60 -2.50 5.95
C GLN A 146 30.84 -2.12 4.48
N ILE A 147 30.11 -1.14 3.94
CA ILE A 147 30.29 -0.62 2.57
C ILE A 147 31.16 0.64 2.51
N GLY A 148 31.74 1.07 3.64
CA GLY A 148 32.62 2.23 3.73
C GLY A 148 31.92 3.58 3.51
N GLN A 149 30.61 3.67 3.75
CA GLN A 149 29.81 4.89 3.59
C GLN A 149 29.83 5.83 4.80
N GLY A 150 30.43 5.44 5.93
CA GLY A 150 30.41 6.23 7.17
C GLY A 150 29.07 6.11 7.90
N GLU A 151 28.75 7.08 8.77
CA GLU A 151 27.43 7.13 9.44
C GLU A 151 26.34 7.50 8.42
N ALA A 152 25.43 6.56 8.16
CA ALA A 152 24.40 6.72 7.15
C ALA A 152 23.12 7.38 7.69
N HIS A 153 22.88 7.31 8.99
CA HIS A 153 21.68 7.82 9.65
C HIS A 153 22.01 8.36 11.05
N GLU A 154 21.77 9.66 11.28
CA GLU A 154 21.71 10.29 12.61
C GLU A 154 20.38 11.04 12.76
N HIS A 155 19.70 10.86 13.90
CA HIS A 155 18.50 11.62 14.27
C HIS A 155 18.62 12.21 15.67
N ARG A 156 19.33 13.34 15.78
CA ARG A 156 19.34 14.09 17.05
C ARG A 156 18.26 15.17 17.06
N THR A 157 17.48 15.18 18.14
CA THR A 157 16.49 16.22 18.45
C THR A 157 17.08 17.64 18.48
N GLN A 158 18.41 17.77 18.61
CA GLN A 158 19.15 19.03 18.47
C GLN A 158 19.06 19.65 17.06
N GLU A 159 18.76 18.86 16.01
CA GLU A 159 18.56 19.39 14.64
C GLU A 159 17.16 20.01 14.42
N LEU A 160 16.23 19.90 15.37
CA LEU A 160 14.86 20.39 15.19
C LEU A 160 14.73 21.91 15.37
N GLU A 161 15.78 22.58 15.85
CA GLU A 161 15.74 24.00 16.18
C GLU A 161 15.62 24.86 14.90
N GLY A 162 14.49 25.55 14.75
CA GLY A 162 14.20 26.39 13.59
C GLY A 162 13.65 25.66 12.36
N LYS A 163 13.51 24.33 12.39
CA LYS A 163 12.88 23.57 11.30
C LYS A 163 11.36 23.76 11.31
N THR A 164 10.78 23.91 10.13
CA THR A 164 9.34 24.10 9.93
C THR A 164 8.85 23.21 8.80
N GLY A 165 7.55 22.91 8.81
CA GLY A 165 6.88 22.27 7.69
C GLY A 165 6.90 23.14 6.43
N LEU A 166 6.41 22.58 5.33
CA LEU A 166 6.19 23.30 4.09
C LEU A 166 5.38 24.58 4.37
N PHE A 167 5.81 25.70 3.76
CA PHE A 167 5.24 27.05 4.00
C PHE A 167 5.42 27.61 5.42
N GLY A 168 6.37 27.09 6.21
CA GLY A 168 6.61 27.60 7.57
C GLY A 168 5.59 27.09 8.60
N LEU A 169 4.90 25.98 8.29
CA LEU A 169 3.91 25.41 9.19
C LEU A 169 4.58 24.89 10.48
N PRO A 170 3.99 25.14 11.66
CA PRO A 170 4.54 24.63 12.91
C PRO A 170 4.41 23.11 12.97
N LEU A 171 5.50 22.42 13.31
CA LEU A 171 5.56 20.95 13.34
C LEU A 171 4.52 20.35 14.29
N SER A 172 4.19 21.01 15.40
CA SER A 172 3.20 20.55 16.37
C SER A 172 1.79 20.33 15.79
N LEU A 173 1.45 20.99 14.69
CA LEU A 173 0.16 20.80 14.02
C LEU A 173 0.07 19.48 13.25
N GLY A 174 1.20 18.86 12.87
CA GLY A 174 1.19 17.65 12.05
C GLY A 174 0.41 16.50 12.69
N ASN A 175 0.53 16.31 14.01
CA ASN A 175 -0.19 15.27 14.75
C ASN A 175 -1.71 15.50 14.68
N TRP A 176 -2.14 16.74 14.85
CA TRP A 176 -3.55 17.12 14.81
C TRP A 176 -4.13 16.97 13.41
N VAL A 177 -3.39 17.40 12.39
CA VAL A 177 -3.80 17.24 10.98
C VAL A 177 -3.93 15.76 10.62
N LEU A 178 -2.98 14.92 11.04
CA LEU A 178 -3.03 13.48 10.80
C LEU A 178 -4.27 12.85 11.45
N VAL A 179 -4.50 13.14 12.73
CA VAL A 179 -5.66 12.63 13.47
C VAL A 179 -6.96 13.07 12.80
N LEU A 180 -7.07 14.33 12.38
CA LEU A 180 -8.26 14.82 11.69
C LEU A 180 -8.46 14.12 10.34
N LEU A 181 -7.40 13.95 9.55
CA LEU A 181 -7.46 13.26 8.25
C LEU A 181 -7.91 11.80 8.37
N TRP A 182 -7.61 11.13 9.48
CA TRP A 182 -8.07 9.77 9.74
C TRP A 182 -9.47 9.74 10.35
N LEU A 183 -9.77 10.62 11.30
CA LEU A 183 -11.04 10.62 12.01
C LEU A 183 -12.19 11.14 11.15
N ILE A 184 -11.99 12.13 10.28
CA ILE A 184 -13.06 12.70 9.46
C ILE A 184 -13.70 11.65 8.52
N PRO A 185 -12.93 10.87 7.72
CA PRO A 185 -13.50 9.81 6.89
C PRO A 185 -14.18 8.72 7.71
N LEU A 186 -13.60 8.32 8.85
CA LEU A 186 -14.18 7.34 9.77
C LEU A 186 -15.51 7.81 10.34
N TRP A 187 -15.55 9.06 10.80
CA TRP A 187 -16.74 9.68 11.36
C TRP A 187 -17.84 9.83 10.32
N TRP A 188 -17.49 10.29 9.13
CA TRP A 188 -18.43 10.38 8.01
C TRP A 188 -18.99 9.01 7.61
N TYR A 189 -18.12 8.00 7.52
CA TYR A 189 -18.52 6.63 7.24
C TYR A 189 -19.47 6.07 8.31
N TYR A 190 -19.16 6.31 9.58
CA TYR A 190 -20.01 5.93 10.71
C TYR A 190 -21.38 6.58 10.63
N LEU A 191 -21.46 7.90 10.41
CA LEU A 191 -22.73 8.61 10.27
C LEU A 191 -23.56 8.11 9.08
N LYS A 192 -22.92 7.85 7.94
CA LYS A 192 -23.58 7.32 6.74
C LYS A 192 -24.19 5.95 7.00
N ASN A 193 -23.45 5.06 7.66
CA ASN A 193 -23.94 3.72 7.98
C ASN A 193 -25.07 3.75 9.01
N ARG A 194 -25.01 4.64 10.01
CA ARG A 194 -26.12 4.79 10.97
C ARG A 194 -27.43 5.19 10.29
N LYS A 195 -27.38 6.15 9.35
CA LYS A 195 -28.56 6.56 8.59
C LYS A 195 -29.14 5.40 7.77
N ALA A 196 -28.28 4.58 7.16
CA ALA A 196 -28.70 3.40 6.42
C ALA A 196 -29.36 2.34 7.33
N THR A 197 -28.80 2.07 8.52
CA THR A 197 -29.37 1.13 9.49
C THR A 197 -30.70 1.61 10.07
N VAL A 198 -30.85 2.91 10.32
CA VAL A 198 -32.10 3.51 10.84
C VAL A 198 -33.21 3.53 9.78
N GLN A 199 -32.87 3.70 8.50
CA GLN A 199 -33.85 3.72 7.40
C GLN A 199 -34.30 2.34 6.94
N ASN A 200 -33.51 1.28 7.18
CA ASN A 200 -33.89 -0.09 6.80
C ASN A 200 -33.40 -1.15 7.81
N PRO A 201 -34.11 -1.33 8.95
CA PRO A 201 -33.66 -2.21 10.05
C PRO A 201 -33.60 -3.71 9.69
N GLN A 202 -34.30 -4.15 8.64
CA GLN A 202 -34.39 -5.58 8.29
C GLN A 202 -33.24 -6.08 7.38
N GLN A 203 -32.45 -5.20 6.77
CA GLN A 203 -31.34 -5.63 5.91
C GLN A 203 -30.00 -5.81 6.65
N THR A 204 -29.87 -5.32 7.88
CA THR A 204 -28.58 -5.37 8.61
C THR A 204 -28.34 -6.67 9.38
N ASN A 205 -29.35 -7.55 9.49
CA ASN A 205 -29.26 -8.84 10.19
C ASN A 205 -29.49 -10.06 9.28
N GLY A 206 -29.27 -9.95 7.96
CA GLY A 206 -29.51 -11.03 6.99
C GLY A 206 -28.30 -11.92 6.67
N GLY A 207 -27.43 -12.21 7.64
CA GLY A 207 -26.18 -12.96 7.39
C GLY A 207 -26.04 -14.33 8.06
N THR A 208 -26.85 -14.64 9.07
CA THR A 208 -26.71 -15.90 9.83
C THR A 208 -28.03 -16.24 10.51
N GLY A 209 -28.75 -17.22 9.96
CA GLY A 209 -29.84 -17.89 10.66
C GLY A 209 -31.12 -18.08 9.86
N GLU A 210 -31.11 -18.95 8.85
CA GLU A 210 -32.31 -19.74 8.51
C GLU A 210 -31.94 -20.92 7.59
N THR A 211 -31.46 -22.00 8.19
CA THR A 211 -31.72 -23.35 7.67
C THR A 211 -32.54 -24.10 8.71
N ALA A 212 -33.73 -23.56 8.98
CA ALA A 212 -34.81 -24.33 9.57
C ALA A 212 -35.48 -25.12 8.43
N LYS A 213 -35.43 -26.45 8.55
CA LYS A 213 -36.46 -27.42 8.15
C LYS A 213 -37.46 -26.95 7.09
N ASN A 214 -37.47 -27.61 5.93
CA ASN A 214 -38.69 -28.25 5.43
C ASN A 214 -38.38 -29.24 4.28
N LYS A 215 -38.78 -30.49 4.54
CA LYS A 215 -39.13 -31.61 3.63
C LYS A 215 -38.18 -31.97 2.51
#